data_AF-L1MJP0-F1
#
_entry.id   AF-L1MJP0-F1
#
_cell.length_a   1.000
_cell.length_b   1.000
_cell.length_c   1.000
_cell.angle_alpha   90.00
_cell.angle_beta   90.00
_cell.angle_gamma   90.00
#
_symmetry.space_group_name_H-M   'P 1'
#
loop_
_entity.id
_entity.type
_entity.pdbx_description
1 polymer ?
#
loop_
_entity_poly.entity_id
_entity_poly.type
_entity_poly.pdbx_seq_one_letter_code
_entity_poly.pdbx_strand_id
1 'polypeptide(L)'
;MKKIYSFPAFLVMLVIAAMSFSACDIYIDNEYDPYYPNGRGDRGRANVIAGEWQGDFGMFYTAVNPYTQRGVQFDASHTYILFQNEYLDARRGTGKQIDFYNYGPLRQRYHRFLWEVRNGVLYLSYPGEPALNVAIYDYALSNTYFTGYAGDSRFRFSLRKLNYGYWGNYALNDFDSPFDEWSWNGLRSVQNAAGEASENVNTLNAPLLPVVGGRK
;
A
#
# COMPACT_ATOMS: atom_id res chain seq x y z
N MET A 1 -20.61 -59.60 -40.76
CA MET A 1 -20.40 -59.74 -39.29
C MET A 1 -20.23 -58.35 -38.71
N LYS A 2 -21.07 -57.99 -37.74
CA LYS A 2 -21.13 -56.67 -37.09
C LYS A 2 -19.97 -56.52 -36.10
N LYS A 3 -19.29 -55.37 -36.13
CA LYS A 3 -18.58 -54.81 -34.97
C LYS A 3 -19.18 -53.44 -34.67
N ILE A 4 -20.14 -53.44 -33.76
CA ILE A 4 -20.52 -52.32 -32.89
C ILE A 4 -19.45 -52.40 -31.77
N TYR A 5 -18.74 -51.37 -31.31
CA TYR A 5 -19.18 -50.25 -30.49
C TYR A 5 -18.00 -49.26 -30.36
N SER A 6 -18.26 -47.96 -30.52
CA SER A 6 -17.51 -46.90 -29.81
C SER A 6 -18.15 -45.50 -29.94
N PHE A 7 -19.28 -45.36 -30.64
CA PHE A 7 -20.00 -44.09 -30.70
C PHE A 7 -20.54 -43.57 -29.35
N PRO A 8 -20.94 -44.38 -28.34
CA PRO A 8 -21.40 -43.81 -27.07
C PRO A 8 -20.27 -43.24 -26.21
N ALA A 9 -19.01 -43.66 -26.42
CA ALA A 9 -17.88 -43.14 -25.65
C ALA A 9 -17.50 -41.70 -26.06
N PHE A 10 -17.66 -41.35 -27.33
CA PHE A 10 -17.35 -40.01 -27.84
C PHE A 10 -18.39 -38.98 -27.43
N LEU A 11 -19.66 -39.39 -27.33
CA LEU A 11 -20.76 -38.52 -26.89
C LEU A 11 -20.72 -38.27 -25.37
N VAL A 12 -20.30 -39.25 -24.57
CA VAL A 12 -20.10 -39.07 -23.12
C VAL A 12 -18.89 -38.18 -22.82
N MET A 13 -17.80 -38.27 -23.58
CA MET A 13 -16.64 -37.36 -23.43
C MET A 13 -16.95 -35.91 -23.82
N LEU A 14 -17.82 -35.68 -24.81
CA LEU A 14 -18.25 -34.33 -25.19
C LEU A 14 -19.17 -33.70 -24.14
N VAL A 15 -20.02 -34.51 -23.47
CA VAL A 15 -20.87 -34.04 -22.37
C VAL A 15 -20.05 -33.74 -21.11
N ILE A 16 -18.99 -34.51 -20.82
CA ILE A 16 -18.09 -34.23 -19.69
C ILE A 16 -17.22 -32.99 -19.95
N ALA A 17 -16.82 -32.73 -21.20
CA ALA A 17 -16.13 -31.50 -21.60
C ALA A 17 -17.07 -30.26 -21.62
N ALA A 18 -18.36 -30.45 -21.91
CA ALA A 18 -19.35 -29.38 -21.83
C ALA A 18 -19.79 -29.08 -20.38
N MET A 19 -19.71 -30.05 -19.48
CA MET A 19 -19.99 -29.87 -18.04
C MET A 19 -18.84 -29.24 -17.25
N SER A 20 -17.66 -29.05 -17.86
CA SER A 20 -16.52 -28.35 -17.23
C SER A 20 -16.50 -26.83 -17.47
N PHE A 21 -17.50 -26.29 -18.18
CA PHE A 21 -17.68 -24.84 -18.38
C PHE A 21 -19.03 -24.33 -17.85
N SER A 22 -19.45 -24.79 -16.68
CA SER A 22 -20.51 -24.14 -15.90
C SER A 22 -20.10 -24.03 -14.44
N ALA A 23 -19.09 -23.20 -14.21
CA ALA A 23 -18.91 -22.49 -12.95
C ALA A 23 -19.14 -20.98 -13.20
N CYS A 24 -20.23 -20.66 -13.89
CA CYS A 24 -20.82 -19.31 -13.83
C CYS A 24 -22.01 -19.39 -12.90
N ASP A 25 -21.71 -19.52 -11.60
CA ASP A 25 -22.54 -18.95 -10.55
C ASP A 25 -21.56 -18.66 -9.41
N ILE A 26 -20.82 -17.56 -9.58
CA ILE A 26 -20.33 -16.86 -8.40
C ILE A 26 -21.61 -16.38 -7.71
N TYR A 27 -22.00 -17.08 -6.63
CA TYR A 27 -22.88 -16.52 -5.62
C TYR A 27 -22.24 -15.21 -5.16
N ILE A 28 -22.67 -14.11 -5.76
CA ILE A 28 -22.40 -12.77 -5.26
C ILE A 28 -23.42 -12.60 -4.15
N ASP A 29 -22.97 -12.82 -2.92
CA ASP A 29 -23.68 -12.29 -1.77
C ASP A 29 -23.78 -10.78 -2.00
N ASN A 30 -24.97 -10.32 -2.40
CA ASN A 30 -25.28 -8.91 -2.57
C ASN A 30 -25.38 -8.33 -1.16
N GLU A 31 -24.23 -8.15 -0.52
CA GLU A 31 -24.13 -7.43 0.74
C GLU A 31 -24.51 -5.98 0.44
N TYR A 32 -25.74 -5.64 0.81
CA TYR A 32 -26.31 -4.32 0.69
C TYR A 32 -25.51 -3.36 1.56
N ASP A 33 -24.78 -2.44 0.92
CA ASP A 33 -24.13 -1.31 1.58
C ASP A 33 -25.06 -0.09 1.49
N PRO A 34 -25.67 0.38 2.61
CA PRO A 34 -26.60 1.50 2.61
C PRO A 34 -25.99 2.84 2.19
N TYR A 35 -24.66 2.95 2.05
CA TYR A 35 -24.00 4.17 1.55
C TYR A 35 -23.73 4.14 0.02
N TYR A 36 -23.86 2.99 -0.66
CA TYR A 36 -23.58 2.84 -2.09
C TYR A 36 -24.65 2.00 -2.82
N PRO A 37 -25.74 2.62 -3.32
CA PRO A 37 -26.96 1.94 -3.76
C PRO A 37 -26.84 1.13 -5.07
N ASN A 38 -25.66 1.06 -5.70
CA ASN A 38 -25.42 0.35 -6.96
C ASN A 38 -24.65 -0.99 -6.79
N GLY A 39 -24.67 -1.57 -5.58
CA GLY A 39 -24.56 -3.02 -5.37
C GLY A 39 -23.24 -3.70 -5.77
N ARG A 40 -22.16 -3.47 -5.01
CA ARG A 40 -20.97 -4.34 -5.09
C ARG A 40 -20.25 -4.62 -3.75
N GLY A 41 -20.77 -4.16 -2.62
CA GLY A 41 -20.16 -4.39 -1.29
C GLY A 41 -18.64 -4.17 -1.26
N ASP A 42 -17.94 -4.99 -0.46
CA ASP A 42 -16.47 -4.97 -0.38
C ASP A 42 -15.78 -5.24 -1.73
N ARG A 43 -16.35 -6.12 -2.57
CA ARG A 43 -15.76 -6.52 -3.86
C ARG A 43 -15.69 -5.37 -4.85
N GLY A 44 -16.73 -4.54 -4.91
CA GLY A 44 -16.73 -3.34 -5.74
C GLY A 44 -15.68 -2.34 -5.31
N ARG A 45 -15.55 -2.13 -4.00
CA ARG A 45 -14.55 -1.22 -3.44
C ARG A 45 -13.14 -1.73 -3.73
N ALA A 46 -12.89 -3.02 -3.53
CA ALA A 46 -11.62 -3.67 -3.89
C ALA A 46 -11.26 -3.49 -5.37
N ASN A 47 -12.23 -3.67 -6.27
CA ASN A 47 -12.02 -3.47 -7.72
C ASN A 47 -11.70 -2.02 -8.10
N VAL A 48 -12.26 -1.04 -7.39
CA VAL A 48 -11.92 0.36 -7.64
C VAL A 48 -10.56 0.71 -7.02
N ILE A 49 -10.22 0.16 -5.84
CA ILE A 49 -8.90 0.29 -5.18
C ILE A 49 -7.80 -0.31 -6.05
N ALA A 50 -8.07 -1.44 -6.70
CA ALA A 50 -7.10 -2.12 -7.55
C ALA A 50 -6.48 -1.17 -8.58
N GLY A 51 -5.16 -1.27 -8.73
CA GLY A 51 -4.37 -0.41 -9.60
C GLY A 51 -3.45 0.53 -8.84
N GLU A 52 -2.95 1.51 -9.58
CA GLU A 52 -1.85 2.37 -9.16
C GLU A 52 -2.36 3.73 -8.72
N TRP A 53 -1.72 4.28 -7.71
CA TRP A 53 -2.08 5.55 -7.11
C TRP A 53 -0.84 6.35 -6.74
N GLN A 54 -0.99 7.67 -6.73
CA GLN A 54 0.04 8.59 -6.25
C GLN A 54 -0.54 9.73 -5.43
N GLY A 55 0.25 10.27 -4.51
CA GLY A 55 -0.12 11.46 -3.77
C GLY A 55 0.54 11.49 -2.39
N ASP A 56 -0.12 12.15 -1.44
CA ASP A 56 0.32 12.14 -0.05
C ASP A 56 -0.49 11.09 0.72
N PHE A 57 0.17 9.98 1.05
CA PHE A 57 -0.44 8.91 1.84
C PHE A 57 -0.32 9.13 3.35
N GLY A 58 0.34 10.21 3.78
CA GLY A 58 0.52 10.53 5.20
C GLY A 58 1.56 9.67 5.89
N MET A 59 2.57 9.19 5.15
CA MET A 59 3.64 8.37 5.68
C MET A 59 4.69 9.24 6.36
N PHE A 60 5.29 8.73 7.44
CA PHE A 60 6.45 9.34 8.09
C PHE A 60 7.32 8.27 8.74
N TYR A 61 8.56 8.62 9.04
CA TYR A 61 9.39 7.85 9.98
C TYR A 61 10.01 8.76 11.03
N THR A 62 10.41 8.17 12.15
CA THR A 62 11.16 8.88 13.18
C THR A 62 12.61 8.40 13.20
N ALA A 63 13.56 9.32 13.26
CA ALA A 63 14.96 9.00 13.53
C ALA A 63 15.42 9.67 14.83
N VAL A 64 16.28 9.00 15.60
CA VAL A 64 16.83 9.56 16.83
C VAL A 64 18.02 10.46 16.48
N ASN A 65 17.93 11.73 16.86
CA ASN A 65 19.05 12.64 16.76
C ASN A 65 20.14 12.22 17.77
N PRO A 66 21.36 11.85 17.32
CA PRO A 66 22.40 11.31 18.21
C PRO A 66 22.91 12.36 19.22
N TYR A 67 22.77 13.64 18.92
CA TYR A 67 23.25 14.72 19.80
C TYR A 67 22.24 15.07 20.89
N THR A 68 20.94 15.06 20.57
CA THR A 68 19.89 15.46 21.52
C THR A 68 19.16 14.28 22.13
N GLN A 69 19.35 13.07 21.60
CA GLN A 69 18.63 11.84 21.96
C GLN A 69 17.10 11.99 21.82
N ARG A 70 16.64 12.94 20.99
CA ARG A 70 15.22 13.18 20.71
C ARG A 70 14.85 12.57 19.37
N GLY A 71 13.64 11.99 19.29
CA GLY A 71 13.05 11.57 18.02
C GLY A 71 12.70 12.78 17.16
N VAL A 72 13.12 12.74 15.90
CA VAL A 72 12.77 13.73 14.88
C VAL A 72 11.98 13.02 13.79
N GLN A 73 10.79 13.54 13.50
CA GLN A 73 9.89 13.02 12.49
C GLN A 73 10.27 13.58 11.11
N PHE A 74 10.28 12.70 10.12
CA PHE A 74 10.49 13.01 8.72
C PHE A 74 9.31 12.50 7.92
N ASP A 75 8.65 13.42 7.25
CA ASP A 75 7.42 13.15 6.54
C ASP A 75 7.68 12.84 5.07
N ALA A 76 6.94 11.87 4.54
CA ALA A 76 6.94 11.60 3.12
C ALA A 76 6.34 12.82 2.39
N SER A 77 7.03 13.28 1.36
CA SER A 77 6.58 14.32 0.46
C SER A 77 5.65 13.78 -0.63
N HIS A 78 5.80 12.50 -0.95
CA HIS A 78 5.06 11.83 -2.02
C HIS A 78 5.11 10.31 -1.83
N THR A 79 4.04 9.63 -2.23
CA THR A 79 3.90 8.19 -2.19
C THR A 79 3.39 7.69 -3.54
N TYR A 80 4.00 6.63 -4.07
CA TYR A 80 3.38 5.75 -5.06
C TYR A 80 2.90 4.48 -4.36
N ILE A 81 1.69 4.03 -4.66
CA ILE A 81 1.13 2.81 -4.07
C ILE A 81 0.35 2.01 -5.12
N LEU A 82 0.59 0.70 -5.16
CA LEU A 82 -0.05 -0.25 -6.06
C LEU A 82 -0.82 -1.29 -5.25
N PHE A 83 -2.07 -1.50 -5.64
CA PHE A 83 -2.92 -2.58 -5.14
C PHE A 83 -3.14 -3.61 -6.24
N GLN A 84 -2.62 -4.82 -6.06
CA GLN A 84 -2.79 -5.94 -6.96
C GLN A 84 -3.76 -6.94 -6.35
N ASN A 85 -4.82 -7.27 -7.07
CA ASN A 85 -5.74 -8.33 -6.65
C ASN A 85 -5.02 -9.69 -6.71
N GLU A 86 -5.31 -10.57 -5.75
CA GLU A 86 -4.81 -11.95 -5.77
C GLU A 86 -5.34 -12.74 -6.98
N TYR A 87 -6.59 -12.49 -7.35
CA TYR A 87 -7.29 -13.02 -8.53
C TYR A 87 -8.37 -12.04 -8.99
N LEU A 88 -8.99 -12.28 -10.15
CA LEU A 88 -10.04 -11.40 -10.68
C LEU A 88 -11.19 -11.24 -9.66
N ASP A 89 -11.58 -10.01 -9.36
CA ASP A 89 -12.62 -9.68 -8.38
C ASP A 89 -12.34 -10.12 -6.92
N ALA A 90 -11.08 -10.37 -6.57
CA ALA A 90 -10.68 -10.61 -5.19
C ALA A 90 -10.93 -9.36 -4.33
N ARG A 91 -11.37 -9.58 -3.08
CA ARG A 91 -11.49 -8.53 -2.06
C ARG A 91 -10.15 -8.21 -1.38
N ARG A 92 -9.06 -8.80 -1.87
CA ARG A 92 -7.75 -8.80 -1.23
C ARG A 92 -6.64 -9.01 -2.25
N GLY A 93 -5.43 -8.75 -1.83
CA GLY A 93 -4.25 -9.17 -2.57
C GLY A 93 -2.97 -8.61 -1.98
N THR A 94 -2.01 -8.39 -2.87
CA THR A 94 -0.69 -7.84 -2.52
C THR A 94 -0.59 -6.41 -2.98
N GLY A 95 0.34 -5.67 -2.39
CA GLY A 95 0.60 -4.31 -2.79
C GLY A 95 2.04 -3.91 -2.56
N LYS A 96 2.39 -2.78 -3.17
CA LYS A 96 3.72 -2.18 -3.15
C LYS A 96 3.56 -0.70 -2.86
N GLN A 97 4.42 -0.15 -2.01
CA GLN A 97 4.41 1.25 -1.64
C GLN A 97 5.84 1.80 -1.71
N ILE A 98 6.00 3.00 -2.24
CA ILE A 98 7.25 3.75 -2.21
C ILE A 98 6.94 5.13 -1.68
N ASP A 99 7.64 5.52 -0.62
CA ASP A 99 7.53 6.83 0.00
C ASP A 99 8.82 7.62 -0.24
N PHE A 100 8.71 8.88 -0.65
CA PHE A 100 9.82 9.77 -0.94
C PHE A 100 9.95 10.87 0.10
N TYR A 101 11.15 11.05 0.63
CA TYR A 101 11.46 11.96 1.73
C TYR A 101 12.52 12.97 1.26
N ASN A 102 12.27 14.25 1.48
CA ASN A 102 13.13 15.32 0.97
C ASN A 102 14.12 15.89 1.99
N TYR A 103 13.90 15.65 3.29
CA TYR A 103 14.59 16.39 4.35
C TYR A 103 15.21 15.51 5.44
N GLY A 104 15.27 14.20 5.22
CA GLY A 104 15.71 13.23 6.21
C GLY A 104 16.87 12.33 5.75
N PRO A 105 17.39 11.48 6.66
CA PRO A 105 18.46 10.52 6.36
C PRO A 105 18.09 9.49 5.29
N LEU A 106 16.81 9.33 4.98
CA LEU A 106 16.32 8.46 3.93
C LEU A 106 15.80 9.31 2.78
N ARG A 107 16.09 8.88 1.56
CA ARG A 107 15.53 9.45 0.32
C ARG A 107 14.21 8.79 -0.02
N GLN A 108 14.15 7.48 0.14
CA GLN A 108 12.96 6.70 -0.18
C GLN A 108 12.90 5.45 0.68
N ARG A 109 11.68 4.98 0.93
CA ARG A 109 11.41 3.69 1.57
C ARG A 109 10.47 2.89 0.69
N TYR A 110 10.71 1.60 0.59
CA TYR A 110 9.88 0.69 -0.19
C TYR A 110 9.39 -0.45 0.69
N HIS A 111 8.08 -0.67 0.62
CA HIS A 111 7.41 -1.71 1.39
C HIS A 111 6.50 -2.54 0.51
N ARG A 112 6.41 -3.82 0.85
CA ARG A 112 5.32 -4.68 0.39
C ARG A 112 4.29 -4.80 1.49
N PHE A 113 3.05 -4.94 1.06
CA PHE A 113 1.94 -5.17 1.98
C PHE A 113 0.94 -6.16 1.40
N LEU A 114 0.11 -6.69 2.28
CA LEU A 114 -1.12 -7.38 1.96
C LEU A 114 -2.26 -6.42 2.23
N TRP A 115 -3.33 -6.51 1.44
CA TRP A 115 -4.50 -5.71 1.65
C TRP A 115 -5.78 -6.53 1.53
N GLU A 116 -6.82 -6.13 2.26
CA GLU A 116 -8.13 -6.76 2.25
C GLU A 116 -9.20 -5.70 2.53
N VAL A 117 -10.29 -5.74 1.77
CA VAL A 117 -11.52 -5.04 2.10
C VAL A 117 -12.46 -6.02 2.78
N ARG A 118 -12.82 -5.72 4.02
CA ARG A 118 -13.76 -6.49 4.83
C ARG A 118 -14.70 -5.56 5.58
N ASN A 119 -16.01 -5.73 5.39
CA ASN A 119 -17.08 -4.97 6.03
C ASN A 119 -16.92 -3.45 5.85
N GLY A 120 -16.59 -3.00 4.65
CA GLY A 120 -16.39 -1.58 4.36
C GLY A 120 -15.07 -0.99 4.90
N VAL A 121 -14.18 -1.80 5.47
CA VAL A 121 -12.88 -1.35 5.98
C VAL A 121 -11.77 -1.90 5.10
N LEU A 122 -10.82 -1.04 4.71
CA LEU A 122 -9.60 -1.48 4.02
C LEU A 122 -8.49 -1.68 5.05
N TYR A 123 -7.99 -2.90 5.14
CA TYR A 123 -6.88 -3.26 6.00
C TYR A 123 -5.59 -3.37 5.17
N LEU A 124 -4.52 -2.73 5.63
CA LEU A 124 -3.17 -2.87 5.09
C LEU A 124 -2.30 -3.55 6.14
N SER A 125 -1.64 -4.64 5.75
CA SER A 125 -0.71 -5.40 6.59
C SER A 125 0.68 -5.40 5.95
N TYR A 126 1.68 -4.91 6.65
CA TYR A 126 3.08 -4.80 6.20
C TYR A 126 3.92 -5.87 6.91
N PRO A 127 4.16 -7.06 6.32
CA PRO A 127 4.85 -8.14 7.01
C PRO A 127 6.30 -7.80 7.39
N GLY A 128 6.97 -6.97 6.58
CA GLY A 128 8.33 -6.50 6.86
C GLY A 128 8.40 -5.40 7.92
N GLU A 129 7.29 -4.70 8.18
CA GLU A 129 7.22 -3.66 9.20
C GLU A 129 5.82 -3.58 9.83
N PRO A 130 5.48 -4.50 10.76
CA PRO A 130 4.12 -4.60 11.30
C PRO A 130 3.61 -3.35 12.04
N ALA A 131 4.50 -2.44 12.43
CA ALA A 131 4.14 -1.14 13.00
C ALA A 131 3.34 -0.26 12.02
N LEU A 132 3.44 -0.52 10.71
CA LEU A 132 2.69 0.16 9.66
C LEU A 132 1.30 -0.41 9.41
N ASN A 133 0.93 -1.52 10.05
CA ASN A 133 -0.38 -2.11 9.87
C ASN A 133 -1.48 -1.11 10.21
N VAL A 134 -2.44 -0.94 9.31
CA VAL A 134 -3.45 0.11 9.45
C VAL A 134 -4.79 -0.31 8.86
N ALA A 135 -5.87 0.14 9.51
CA ALA A 135 -7.22 0.06 9.00
C ALA A 135 -7.67 1.44 8.52
N ILE A 136 -8.27 1.50 7.34
CA ILE A 136 -8.75 2.73 6.71
C ILE A 136 -10.28 2.68 6.71
N TYR A 137 -10.87 3.60 7.45
CA TYR A 137 -12.32 3.75 7.63
C TYR A 137 -12.85 4.91 6.79
N ASP A 138 -14.14 4.88 6.46
CA ASP A 138 -14.90 5.99 5.87
C ASP A 138 -14.22 6.70 4.68
N TYR A 139 -13.50 5.91 3.86
CA TYR A 139 -12.79 6.46 2.73
C TYR A 139 -13.69 6.67 1.52
N ALA A 140 -13.43 7.77 0.81
CA ALA A 140 -14.07 8.09 -0.44
C ALA A 140 -13.17 7.64 -1.61
N LEU A 141 -13.79 7.00 -2.58
CA LEU A 141 -13.09 6.32 -3.67
C LEU A 141 -13.86 6.46 -4.98
N SER A 142 -13.13 6.68 -6.07
CA SER A 142 -13.61 6.53 -7.44
C SER A 142 -12.50 5.99 -8.33
N ASN A 143 -12.75 5.83 -9.63
CA ASN A 143 -11.70 5.49 -10.59
C ASN A 143 -10.63 6.59 -10.78
N THR A 144 -10.68 7.71 -10.05
CA THR A 144 -9.74 8.83 -10.21
C THR A 144 -9.15 9.32 -8.90
N TYR A 145 -9.84 9.14 -7.77
CA TYR A 145 -9.41 9.64 -6.47
C TYR A 145 -9.60 8.58 -5.39
N PHE A 146 -8.72 8.62 -4.39
CA PHE A 146 -8.80 7.81 -3.19
C PHE A 146 -8.36 8.66 -2.00
N THR A 147 -9.24 8.88 -1.05
CA THR A 147 -8.99 9.76 0.10
C THR A 147 -9.69 9.24 1.34
N GLY A 148 -9.07 9.42 2.50
CA GLY A 148 -9.61 8.93 3.77
C GLY A 148 -8.62 9.17 4.91
N TYR A 149 -8.84 8.47 6.01
CA TYR A 149 -8.03 8.54 7.22
C TYR A 149 -7.49 7.16 7.55
N ALA A 150 -6.21 7.07 7.89
CA ALA A 150 -5.53 5.81 8.18
C ALA A 150 -5.37 5.61 9.69
N GLY A 151 -6.01 4.60 10.25
CA GLY A 151 -5.99 4.30 11.68
C GLY A 151 -6.61 5.45 12.50
N ASP A 152 -5.93 5.85 13.57
CA ASP A 152 -6.35 6.95 14.44
C ASP A 152 -5.81 8.33 13.98
N SER A 153 -5.23 8.40 12.78
CA SER A 153 -4.70 9.61 12.18
C SER A 153 -5.81 10.64 11.90
N ARG A 154 -5.53 11.92 12.15
CA ARG A 154 -6.36 13.05 11.65
C ARG A 154 -5.86 13.57 10.32
N PHE A 155 -4.75 13.03 9.80
CA PHE A 155 -4.26 13.33 8.48
C PHE A 155 -5.15 12.64 7.43
N ARG A 156 -5.75 13.46 6.56
CA ARG A 156 -6.53 12.96 5.44
C ARG A 156 -5.61 12.74 4.25
N PHE A 157 -5.33 11.48 3.92
CA PHE A 157 -4.57 11.17 2.73
C PHE A 157 -5.34 11.53 1.46
N SER A 158 -4.61 11.85 0.39
CA SER A 158 -5.20 12.14 -0.91
C SER A 158 -4.34 11.56 -2.01
N LEU A 159 -4.91 10.58 -2.70
CA LEU A 159 -4.29 9.90 -3.81
C LEU A 159 -5.09 10.10 -5.09
N ARG A 160 -4.39 10.15 -6.21
CA ARG A 160 -4.94 10.15 -7.56
C ARG A 160 -4.59 8.87 -8.27
N LYS A 161 -5.55 8.34 -9.02
CA LYS A 161 -5.33 7.12 -9.79
C LYS A 161 -4.33 7.40 -10.90
N LEU A 162 -3.41 6.46 -11.08
CA LEU A 162 -2.42 6.46 -12.14
C LEU A 162 -2.78 5.43 -13.19
N ASN A 163 -2.51 5.79 -14.45
CA ASN A 163 -2.33 4.84 -15.54
C ASN A 163 -0.83 4.65 -15.78
N TYR A 164 -0.10 4.41 -14.70
CA TYR A 164 1.33 4.15 -14.74
C TYR A 164 1.53 2.62 -14.78
N GLY A 165 2.74 2.16 -15.12
CA GLY A 165 3.01 0.72 -15.34
C GLY A 165 4.45 0.33 -15.06
N TYR A 166 5.20 1.15 -14.33
CA TYR A 166 6.64 0.99 -14.12
C TYR A 166 6.99 0.43 -12.73
N TRP A 167 6.22 -0.56 -12.25
CA TRP A 167 6.56 -1.26 -11.01
C TRP A 167 7.65 -2.33 -11.16
N GLY A 168 8.04 -2.64 -12.40
CA GLY A 168 9.11 -3.61 -12.70
C GLY A 168 10.51 -3.18 -12.25
N ASN A 169 10.72 -1.88 -12.03
CA ASN A 169 12.01 -1.34 -11.57
C ASN A 169 12.19 -1.43 -10.05
N TYR A 170 11.14 -1.73 -9.29
CA TYR A 170 11.20 -1.77 -7.83
C TYR A 170 11.40 -3.20 -7.33
N ALA A 171 12.32 -3.33 -6.38
CA ALA A 171 12.84 -4.60 -5.89
C ALA A 171 11.76 -5.54 -5.35
N LEU A 172 12.06 -6.84 -5.34
CA LEU A 172 11.17 -7.85 -4.77
C LEU A 172 11.11 -7.84 -3.24
N ASN A 173 11.99 -7.08 -2.58
CA ASN A 173 12.16 -7.01 -1.13
C ASN A 173 12.06 -5.57 -0.64
N ASP A 174 11.58 -5.42 0.59
CA ASP A 174 11.48 -4.16 1.31
C ASP A 174 12.88 -3.54 1.48
N PHE A 175 13.01 -2.22 1.31
CA PHE A 175 14.30 -1.55 1.44
C PHE A 175 14.15 -0.09 1.87
N ASP A 176 15.20 0.41 2.53
CA ASP A 176 15.40 1.83 2.81
C ASP A 176 16.56 2.33 1.96
N SER A 177 16.35 3.41 1.21
CA SER A 177 17.41 4.08 0.46
C SER A 177 17.91 5.26 1.28
N PRO A 178 19.16 5.22 1.76
CA PRO A 178 19.74 6.35 2.46
C PRO A 178 19.90 7.55 1.53
N PHE A 179 20.00 8.73 2.14
CA PHE A 179 20.44 9.95 1.50
C PHE A 179 21.87 10.22 1.96
N ASP A 180 22.86 9.75 1.19
CA ASP A 180 24.28 9.69 1.61
C ASP A 180 24.88 11.05 2.02
N GLU A 181 24.39 12.15 1.42
CA GLU A 181 24.85 13.51 1.71
C GLU A 181 24.13 14.14 2.92
N TRP A 182 23.21 13.42 3.56
CA TRP A 182 22.45 13.94 4.68
C TRP A 182 23.27 14.00 5.97
N SER A 183 23.09 15.07 6.75
CA SER A 183 23.68 15.18 8.08
C SER A 183 22.77 15.89 9.07
N TRP A 184 22.86 15.47 10.33
CA TRP A 184 22.22 16.14 11.47
C TRP A 184 22.69 17.59 11.67
N ASN A 185 23.86 17.96 11.15
CA ASN A 185 24.40 19.32 11.23
C ASN A 185 23.58 20.32 10.41
N GLY A 186 22.94 19.89 9.31
CA GLY A 186 22.03 20.73 8.53
C GLY A 186 20.72 21.07 9.27
N LEU A 187 20.23 20.18 10.13
CA LEU A 187 19.08 20.46 11.01
C LEU A 187 19.48 21.37 12.19
N ARG A 188 20.72 21.27 12.67
CA ARG A 188 21.26 22.17 13.69
C ARG A 188 21.29 23.62 13.22
N SER A 189 21.59 23.93 11.96
CA SER A 189 21.62 25.33 11.51
C SER A 189 20.24 25.99 11.52
N VAL A 190 19.18 25.23 11.23
CA VAL A 190 17.79 25.71 11.30
C VAL A 190 17.33 25.89 12.75
N GLN A 191 17.73 24.99 13.66
CA GLN A 191 17.41 25.13 15.09
C GLN A 191 18.27 26.19 15.79
N ASN A 192 19.54 26.33 15.41
CA ASN A 192 20.44 27.34 15.97
C ASN A 192 20.19 28.75 15.40
N ALA A 193 19.49 28.87 14.26
CA ALA A 193 18.92 30.14 13.83
C ALA A 193 17.79 30.63 14.77
N ALA A 194 17.26 29.74 15.62
CA ALA A 194 16.32 30.07 16.70
C ALA A 194 16.98 30.07 18.10
N GLY A 195 18.30 29.88 18.21
CA GLY A 195 19.04 29.88 19.47
C GLY A 195 20.55 29.73 19.25
N GLU A 196 21.30 30.74 19.66
CA GLU A 196 22.72 30.99 19.35
C GLU A 196 23.72 29.80 19.41
N ALA A 197 24.73 29.92 18.52
CA ALA A 197 26.16 29.54 18.60
C ALA A 197 26.64 28.05 18.70
N SER A 198 27.34 27.64 17.62
CA SER A 198 28.60 26.88 17.49
C SER A 198 28.95 25.70 18.43
N GLU A 199 29.26 24.52 17.86
CA GLU A 199 30.61 23.91 17.91
C GLU A 199 30.72 22.60 17.08
N ASN A 200 31.90 22.41 16.46
CA ASN A 200 32.32 21.32 15.58
C ASN A 200 32.47 19.98 16.31
N VAL A 201 31.77 18.91 15.89
CA VAL A 201 32.16 17.51 16.21
C VAL A 201 31.71 16.51 15.13
N ASN A 202 32.71 15.79 14.60
CA ASN A 202 32.75 14.48 13.93
C ASN A 202 31.46 13.87 13.35
N THR A 203 31.55 13.55 12.06
CA THR A 203 30.67 12.68 11.27
C THR A 203 30.65 11.26 11.82
N LEU A 204 29.60 10.90 12.56
CA LEU A 204 29.29 9.51 12.93
C LEU A 204 28.08 9.02 12.14
N ASN A 205 28.29 7.84 11.54
CA ASN A 205 27.40 7.13 10.63
C ASN A 205 26.00 6.85 11.19
N ALA A 206 25.08 6.66 10.24
CA ALA A 206 23.62 6.58 10.36
C ALA A 206 23.07 5.85 11.61
N PRO A 207 22.07 6.44 12.32
CA PRO A 207 21.51 5.86 13.53
C PRO A 207 20.39 4.83 13.26
N LEU A 208 20.22 3.94 14.24
CA LEU A 208 19.15 2.96 14.38
C LEU A 208 17.77 3.64 14.38
N LEU A 209 16.85 3.18 13.53
CA LEU A 209 15.50 3.72 13.35
C LEU A 209 14.47 2.86 14.10
N PRO A 210 13.73 3.39 15.10
CA PRO A 210 12.51 2.74 15.56
C PRO A 210 11.26 3.59 15.32
N VAL A 211 10.23 2.87 14.86
CA VAL A 211 8.79 3.17 14.77
C VAL A 211 8.36 4.13 13.66
N VAL A 212 7.48 3.59 12.83
CA VAL A 212 6.93 4.15 11.60
C VAL A 212 5.42 3.95 11.69
N GLY A 213 4.64 4.97 11.33
CA GLY A 213 3.18 4.96 11.38
C GLY A 213 2.58 6.03 10.46
N GLY A 214 1.25 6.18 10.46
CA GLY A 214 0.56 7.25 9.73
C GLY A 214 0.56 8.56 10.51
N ARG A 215 0.86 9.69 9.85
CA ARG A 215 1.00 11.04 10.46
C ARG A 215 -0.23 11.35 11.30
N LYS A 216 -0.08 11.87 12.52
CA LYS A 216 -1.23 12.22 13.38
C LYS A 216 -2.01 13.41 12.87
#